data_AF-A0A1F5YT63-F1
#
_entry.id   AF-A0A1F5YT63-F1
#
_cell.length_a   1.000
_cell.length_b   1.000
_cell.length_c   1.000
_cell.angle_alpha   90.00
_cell.angle_beta   90.00
_cell.angle_gamma   90.00
#
_symmetry.space_group_name_H-M   'P 1'
#
loop_
_entity.id
_entity.type
_entity.pdbx_description
1 polymer ?
#
loop_
_entity_poly.entity_id
_entity_poly.type
_entity_poly.pdbx_seq_one_letter_code
_entity_poly.pdbx_strand_id
1 'polypeptide(L)'
;IDSGDARVLELLGRLGISKIDWVLYTHSHRDQCQGAPHLVKAGVKVAVPKEEERFFTDATGFWEAFQLYIRYSYKPDQFKLRENMPVDRTLSEGETFEWEGLKFKVLDTPGHTLGSVSYLAEIDGKLRAFTGDMIYAPGQLVNLWSFDYKYWDGGFEGVKKDLAGLEKVLAAGAGELLPSHGVTIDQPKEAVALLKRNIEELYDFGPDPEYTPPSRGRNRPSVPWQQVSEHLYHVNPTSYAVLSKDGEALFYDWYAVEGREEESFDRIEKIAQGLGFKRVDVVIPSHFHEDHIRGFPDLKKRYGTKFWVYENMVDILAHPSYYNLPCLAPEVIVADRVLHDEEVITWKEYQFTIYHYPGQTMYHQAMGGVIDGKKVLFTGDTDTYDPDDPTLVRRNLKLHGISTYLNYYLLEPGMGYIKAMKRLADFNPELFLKAHGGAKSGNAEMYRLNLETISKREALVRKVLPYEDPNLGFDPNWICFYPFRTVIVPGQAFETRVKIRNHLERVMEATVSLRLPEGWRAEPESGSLRIAGKGKNELTFTVRVPEGALTRKRTVITAQVEADGRNWGEFAEMLLDRE
;
A
#
# COMPACT_ATOMS: atom_id res chain seq x y z
N ILE A 1 10.63 -26.70 5.57
CA ILE A 1 9.66 -25.71 6.09
C ILE A 1 9.76 -24.54 5.15
N ASP A 2 8.62 -24.12 4.58
CA ASP A 2 8.50 -23.19 3.46
C ASP A 2 9.32 -23.60 2.21
N SER A 3 8.64 -23.76 1.07
CA SER A 3 9.27 -24.37 -0.12
C SER A 3 9.67 -23.38 -1.20
N GLY A 4 9.30 -22.11 -1.03
CA GLY A 4 9.46 -21.08 -2.03
C GLY A 4 8.77 -21.47 -3.34
N ASP A 5 9.56 -21.52 -4.40
CA ASP A 5 9.14 -21.85 -5.77
C ASP A 5 9.39 -23.30 -6.20
N ALA A 6 9.65 -24.19 -5.23
CA ALA A 6 9.91 -25.61 -5.44
C ALA A 6 11.18 -25.96 -6.24
N ARG A 7 12.08 -25.00 -6.55
CA ARG A 7 13.40 -25.30 -7.13
C ARG A 7 14.25 -26.23 -6.28
N VAL A 8 13.93 -26.39 -4.99
CA VAL A 8 14.54 -27.42 -4.12
C VAL A 8 14.44 -28.83 -4.71
N LEU A 9 13.41 -29.13 -5.51
CA LEU A 9 13.26 -30.42 -6.20
C LEU A 9 14.44 -30.72 -7.14
N GLU A 10 15.04 -29.69 -7.75
CA GLU A 10 16.19 -29.82 -8.65
C GLU A 10 17.50 -30.08 -7.89
N LEU A 11 17.52 -29.82 -6.58
CA LEU A 11 18.71 -29.92 -5.72
C LEU A 11 18.78 -31.22 -4.92
N LEU A 12 17.68 -31.99 -4.84
CA LEU A 12 17.56 -33.16 -3.96
C LEU A 12 18.70 -34.16 -4.12
N GLY A 13 18.99 -34.56 -5.37
CA GLY A 13 20.06 -35.52 -5.65
C GLY A 13 21.46 -35.05 -5.23
N ARG A 14 21.72 -33.73 -5.32
CA ARG A 14 23.01 -33.14 -4.87
C ARG A 14 23.13 -33.10 -3.35
N LEU A 15 22.00 -33.02 -2.66
CA LEU A 15 21.92 -33.03 -1.20
C LEU A 15 21.83 -34.44 -0.61
N GLY A 16 21.85 -35.49 -1.45
CA GLY A 16 21.67 -36.87 -1.01
C GLY A 16 20.24 -37.19 -0.52
N ILE A 17 19.26 -36.35 -0.87
CA ILE A 17 17.86 -36.50 -0.48
C ILE A 17 17.13 -37.28 -1.57
N SER A 18 16.49 -38.39 -1.22
CA SER A 18 15.77 -39.24 -2.18
C SER A 18 14.34 -38.78 -2.45
N LYS A 19 13.67 -38.20 -1.45
CA LYS A 19 12.31 -37.65 -1.54
C LYS A 19 12.08 -36.57 -0.48
N ILE A 20 11.16 -35.65 -0.77
CA ILE A 20 10.55 -34.79 0.25
C ILE A 20 9.25 -35.48 0.69
N ASP A 21 9.10 -35.75 1.98
CA ASP A 21 7.87 -36.39 2.50
C ASP A 21 6.81 -35.36 2.88
N TRP A 22 7.21 -34.30 3.58
CA TRP A 22 6.36 -33.20 4.01
C TRP A 22 6.97 -31.83 3.74
N VAL A 23 6.11 -30.86 3.46
CA VAL A 23 6.40 -29.43 3.62
C VAL A 23 5.42 -28.84 4.62
N LEU A 24 5.96 -28.15 5.62
CA LEU A 24 5.20 -27.37 6.59
C LEU A 24 5.37 -25.90 6.21
N TYR A 25 4.26 -25.18 6.07
CA TYR A 25 4.26 -23.74 5.78
C TYR A 25 4.06 -22.92 7.05
N THR A 26 4.87 -21.89 7.24
CA THR A 26 4.74 -20.96 8.37
C THR A 26 3.60 -19.96 8.13
N HIS A 27 3.34 -19.60 6.86
CA HIS A 27 2.28 -18.69 6.45
C HIS A 27 1.93 -18.82 4.96
N SER A 28 0.93 -18.07 4.52
CA SER A 28 0.27 -18.13 3.21
C SER A 28 0.81 -17.14 2.17
N HIS A 29 1.91 -16.45 2.43
CA HIS A 29 2.48 -15.58 1.40
C HIS A 29 3.05 -16.41 0.25
N ARG A 30 2.73 -15.96 -0.96
CA ARG A 30 2.94 -16.68 -2.21
C ARG A 30 4.41 -16.91 -2.49
N ASP A 31 5.29 -15.99 -2.13
CA ASP A 31 6.75 -16.18 -2.24
C ASP A 31 7.25 -17.38 -1.42
N GLN A 32 6.57 -17.76 -0.34
CA GLN A 32 6.87 -18.97 0.44
C GLN A 32 6.27 -20.25 -0.14
N CYS A 33 5.14 -20.16 -0.83
CA CYS A 33 4.32 -21.33 -1.17
C CYS A 33 3.93 -21.48 -2.64
N GLN A 34 4.38 -20.61 -3.55
CA GLN A 34 4.08 -20.68 -4.99
C GLN A 34 4.51 -22.01 -5.64
N GLY A 35 5.51 -22.67 -5.09
CA GLY A 35 5.97 -23.99 -5.49
C GLY A 35 5.09 -25.15 -4.99
N ALA A 36 4.19 -24.92 -4.03
CA ALA A 36 3.39 -25.96 -3.40
C ALA A 36 2.61 -26.85 -4.38
N PRO A 37 1.95 -26.31 -5.43
CA PRO A 37 1.25 -27.16 -6.41
C PRO A 37 2.19 -28.13 -7.14
N HIS A 38 3.44 -27.74 -7.41
CA HIS A 38 4.44 -28.62 -8.04
C HIS A 38 4.89 -29.73 -7.10
N LEU A 39 5.03 -29.42 -5.80
CA LEU A 39 5.37 -30.40 -4.77
C LEU A 39 4.26 -31.43 -4.57
N VAL A 40 3.00 -30.98 -4.52
CA VAL A 40 1.83 -31.88 -4.45
C VAL A 40 1.80 -32.83 -5.65
N LYS A 41 2.03 -32.31 -6.87
CA LYS A 41 2.15 -33.14 -8.08
C LYS A 41 3.29 -34.17 -8.01
N ALA A 42 4.36 -33.85 -7.27
CA ALA A 42 5.48 -34.76 -7.00
C ALA A 42 5.21 -35.74 -5.84
N GLY A 43 4.01 -35.73 -5.24
CA GLY A 43 3.61 -36.63 -4.16
C GLY A 43 4.06 -36.19 -2.76
N VAL A 44 4.49 -34.94 -2.60
CA VAL A 44 4.86 -34.36 -1.30
C VAL A 44 3.62 -33.94 -0.54
N LYS A 45 3.55 -34.28 0.75
CA LYS A 45 2.44 -33.87 1.62
C LYS A 45 2.62 -32.44 2.12
N VAL A 46 1.52 -31.72 2.30
CA VAL A 46 1.54 -30.33 2.73
C VAL A 46 0.79 -30.14 4.04
N ALA A 47 1.46 -29.50 5.00
CA ALA A 47 0.86 -29.00 6.21
C ALA A 47 0.87 -27.46 6.24
N VAL A 48 -0.23 -26.83 6.66
CA VAL A 48 -0.40 -25.37 6.69
C VAL A 48 -0.89 -24.90 8.05
N PRO A 49 -0.74 -23.61 8.41
CA PRO A 49 -1.36 -23.05 9.60
C PRO A 49 -2.88 -23.13 9.47
N LYS A 50 -3.56 -23.60 10.52
CA LYS A 50 -5.02 -23.77 10.49
C LYS A 50 -5.77 -22.48 10.16
N GLU A 51 -5.33 -21.36 10.74
CA GLU A 51 -5.95 -20.04 10.51
C GLU A 51 -5.76 -19.52 9.07
N GLU A 52 -4.87 -20.14 8.29
CA GLU A 52 -4.55 -19.72 6.92
C GLU A 52 -4.94 -20.75 5.86
N GLU A 53 -5.54 -21.88 6.25
CA GLU A 53 -5.92 -22.98 5.35
C GLU A 53 -6.69 -22.48 4.11
N ARG A 54 -7.63 -21.56 4.31
CA ARG A 54 -8.46 -20.99 3.23
C ARG A 54 -7.64 -20.36 2.10
N PHE A 55 -6.45 -19.83 2.38
CA PHE A 55 -5.59 -19.22 1.37
C PHE A 55 -4.86 -20.25 0.51
N PHE A 56 -4.95 -21.54 0.86
CA PHE A 56 -4.47 -22.67 0.08
C PHE A 56 -5.63 -23.44 -0.57
N THR A 57 -6.66 -23.78 0.21
CA THR A 57 -7.78 -24.63 -0.25
C THR A 57 -8.85 -23.87 -1.03
N ASP A 58 -9.00 -22.56 -0.78
CA ASP A 58 -9.94 -21.65 -1.46
C ASP A 58 -9.28 -20.33 -1.91
N ALA A 59 -8.03 -20.42 -2.39
CA ALA A 59 -7.27 -19.28 -2.92
C ALA A 59 -8.04 -18.54 -4.04
N THR A 60 -8.75 -19.29 -4.86
CA THR A 60 -9.55 -18.73 -5.97
C THR A 60 -10.81 -18.00 -5.49
N GLY A 61 -11.51 -18.52 -4.48
CA GLY A 61 -12.65 -17.81 -3.86
C GLY A 61 -12.21 -16.52 -3.18
N PHE A 62 -11.03 -16.53 -2.56
CA PHE A 62 -10.39 -15.30 -2.05
C PHE A 62 -10.22 -14.24 -3.16
N TRP A 63 -9.68 -14.60 -4.32
CA TRP A 63 -9.50 -13.65 -5.43
C TRP A 63 -10.84 -13.17 -6.03
N GLU A 64 -11.83 -14.05 -6.19
CA GLU A 64 -13.17 -13.67 -6.64
C GLU A 64 -13.86 -12.66 -5.71
N ALA A 65 -13.58 -12.75 -4.40
CA ALA A 65 -14.06 -11.81 -3.40
C ALA A 65 -13.19 -10.55 -3.24
N PHE A 66 -12.04 -10.47 -3.93
CA PHE A 66 -11.09 -9.36 -3.78
C PHE A 66 -11.74 -8.01 -4.10
N GLN A 67 -11.76 -7.12 -3.12
CA GLN A 67 -12.34 -5.78 -3.25
C GLN A 67 -11.31 -4.81 -3.82
N LEU A 68 -11.66 -4.18 -4.95
CA LEU A 68 -10.82 -3.19 -5.62
C LEU A 68 -11.05 -1.77 -5.12
N TYR A 69 -12.32 -1.35 -5.04
CA TYR A 69 -12.71 0.02 -4.73
C TYR A 69 -13.01 0.22 -3.25
N ILE A 70 -12.80 1.43 -2.74
CA ILE A 70 -13.20 1.85 -1.38
C ILE A 70 -12.63 0.89 -0.31
N ARG A 71 -11.35 0.53 -0.47
CA ARG A 71 -10.66 -0.42 0.43
C ARG A 71 -9.89 0.32 1.53
N TYR A 72 -10.30 0.09 2.78
CA TYR A 72 -9.68 0.63 4.01
C TYR A 72 -9.08 -0.46 4.92
N SER A 73 -9.27 -1.73 4.58
CA SER A 73 -8.64 -2.87 5.26
C SER A 73 -7.77 -3.59 4.25
N TYR A 74 -6.51 -3.83 4.60
CA TYR A 74 -5.53 -4.41 3.69
C TYR A 74 -5.13 -5.83 4.09
N LYS A 75 -5.10 -6.11 5.40
CA LYS A 75 -4.79 -7.40 6.03
C LYS A 75 -3.89 -8.30 5.18
N PRO A 76 -2.59 -7.99 5.02
CA PRO A 76 -1.78 -8.38 3.83
C PRO A 76 -2.43 -9.44 2.91
N ASP A 77 -3.52 -9.04 2.27
CA ASP A 77 -4.39 -9.95 1.52
C ASP A 77 -3.80 -10.16 0.12
N GLN A 78 -2.81 -9.34 -0.24
CA GLN A 78 -1.97 -9.51 -1.42
C GLN A 78 -0.95 -10.64 -1.17
N PHE A 79 -0.30 -11.12 -2.22
CA PHE A 79 0.63 -12.27 -2.12
C PHE A 79 -0.04 -13.59 -1.68
N LYS A 80 -1.23 -13.93 -2.21
CA LYS A 80 -1.81 -15.29 -2.06
C LYS A 80 -1.62 -16.13 -3.32
N LEU A 81 -1.70 -17.45 -3.17
CA LEU A 81 -1.67 -18.39 -4.30
C LEU A 81 -2.74 -18.03 -5.34
N ARG A 82 -2.47 -18.31 -6.62
CA ARG A 82 -3.43 -18.06 -7.71
C ARG A 82 -4.55 -19.10 -7.76
N GLU A 83 -4.25 -20.33 -7.37
CA GLU A 83 -5.09 -21.49 -7.56
C GLU A 83 -5.22 -22.31 -6.27
N ASN A 84 -6.34 -23.02 -6.12
CA ASN A 84 -6.56 -23.91 -4.99
C ASN A 84 -5.59 -25.09 -5.06
N MET A 85 -5.15 -25.56 -3.90
CA MET A 85 -4.35 -26.77 -3.77
C MET A 85 -4.82 -27.61 -2.57
N PRO A 86 -4.68 -28.95 -2.64
CA PRO A 86 -5.08 -29.81 -1.52
C PRO A 86 -4.11 -29.66 -0.35
N VAL A 87 -4.64 -29.61 0.86
CA VAL A 87 -3.87 -29.60 2.11
C VAL A 87 -4.03 -30.95 2.80
N ASP A 88 -2.92 -31.59 3.16
CA ASP A 88 -2.95 -32.89 3.85
C ASP A 88 -3.19 -32.73 5.36
N ARG A 89 -2.74 -31.61 5.95
CA ARG A 89 -2.89 -31.34 7.38
C ARG A 89 -2.94 -29.84 7.69
N THR A 90 -3.81 -29.47 8.63
CA THR A 90 -3.76 -28.15 9.28
C THR A 90 -3.08 -28.27 10.64
N LEU A 91 -2.30 -27.27 11.03
CA LEU A 91 -1.57 -27.23 12.30
C LEU A 91 -2.05 -26.06 13.17
N SER A 92 -2.36 -26.33 14.44
CA SER A 92 -2.88 -25.33 15.40
C SER A 92 -1.88 -25.04 16.54
N GLU A 93 -2.04 -23.89 17.21
CA GLU A 93 -1.31 -23.57 18.46
C GLU A 93 -1.19 -24.77 19.41
N GLY A 94 0.02 -25.00 19.90
CA GLY A 94 0.32 -26.00 20.92
C GLY A 94 0.32 -27.44 20.41
N GLU A 95 -0.10 -27.70 19.17
CA GLU A 95 0.01 -29.00 18.53
C GLU A 95 1.49 -29.40 18.36
N THR A 96 1.75 -30.71 18.32
CA THR A 96 3.05 -31.25 17.92
C THR A 96 2.89 -32.08 16.66
N PHE A 97 3.60 -31.69 15.60
CA PHE A 97 3.74 -32.49 14.39
C PHE A 97 4.94 -33.42 14.55
N GLU A 98 4.71 -34.74 14.54
CA GLU A 98 5.77 -35.74 14.65
C GLU A 98 6.10 -36.33 13.26
N TRP A 99 7.39 -36.41 12.94
CA TRP A 99 7.89 -36.96 11.68
C TRP A 99 9.25 -37.63 11.87
N GLU A 100 9.36 -38.93 11.59
CA GLU A 100 10.60 -39.71 11.69
C GLU A 100 11.37 -39.51 13.02
N GLY A 101 10.64 -39.41 14.13
CA GLY A 101 11.19 -39.19 15.47
C GLY A 101 11.46 -37.72 15.84
N LEU A 102 11.41 -36.79 14.89
CA LEU A 102 11.45 -35.36 15.16
C LEU A 102 10.07 -34.85 15.59
N LYS A 103 10.07 -33.89 16.52
CA LYS A 103 8.86 -33.27 17.06
C LYS A 103 8.90 -31.77 16.82
N PHE A 104 7.95 -31.28 16.03
CA PHE A 104 7.77 -29.88 15.73
C PHE A 104 6.60 -29.33 16.53
N LYS A 105 6.88 -28.59 17.60
CA LYS A 105 5.87 -27.87 18.36
C LYS A 105 5.44 -26.62 17.60
N VAL A 106 4.14 -26.44 17.44
CA VAL A 106 3.54 -25.31 16.73
C VAL A 106 3.27 -24.17 17.72
N LEU A 107 3.73 -22.97 17.39
CA LEU A 107 3.39 -21.74 18.11
C LEU A 107 2.76 -20.74 17.14
N ASP A 108 1.56 -20.25 17.43
CA ASP A 108 0.97 -19.08 16.81
C ASP A 108 1.88 -17.88 17.05
N THR A 109 2.25 -17.23 15.96
CA THR A 109 3.12 -16.06 15.91
C THR A 109 2.59 -15.08 14.85
N PRO A 110 1.38 -14.53 15.04
CA PRO A 110 0.81 -13.58 14.09
C PRO A 110 1.65 -12.31 14.01
N GLY A 111 1.66 -11.65 12.86
CA GLY A 111 2.48 -10.46 12.61
C GLY A 111 2.70 -10.27 11.11
N HIS A 112 3.67 -10.99 10.54
CA HIS A 112 3.88 -10.97 9.10
C HIS A 112 2.62 -11.34 8.29
N THR A 113 1.88 -12.35 8.76
CA THR A 113 0.47 -12.57 8.41
C THR A 113 -0.35 -12.79 9.69
N LEU A 114 -1.69 -12.68 9.58
CA LEU A 114 -2.58 -12.81 10.75
C LEU A 114 -2.65 -14.24 11.33
N GLY A 115 -2.36 -15.27 10.54
CA GLY A 115 -2.35 -16.67 10.99
C GLY A 115 -0.98 -17.33 10.88
N SER A 116 0.10 -16.54 10.84
CA SER A 116 1.48 -17.04 10.85
C SER A 116 1.76 -17.91 12.08
N VAL A 117 2.54 -18.97 11.91
CA VAL A 117 3.05 -19.84 12.98
C VAL A 117 4.55 -20.03 12.89
N SER A 118 5.15 -20.36 14.02
CA SER A 118 6.52 -20.83 14.15
C SER A 118 6.56 -22.31 14.55
N TYR A 119 7.58 -23.02 14.09
CA TYR A 119 7.82 -24.42 14.46
C TYR A 119 9.08 -24.56 15.29
N LEU A 120 8.98 -25.22 16.45
CA LEU A 120 10.12 -25.47 17.32
C LEU A 120 10.45 -26.96 17.33
N ALA A 121 11.70 -27.30 17.05
CA ALA A 121 12.19 -28.68 17.08
C ALA A 121 13.58 -28.75 17.69
N GLU A 122 13.81 -29.79 18.50
CA GLU A 122 15.15 -30.14 18.95
C GLU A 122 15.85 -30.91 17.84
N ILE A 123 16.92 -30.33 17.30
CA ILE A 123 17.71 -30.92 16.20
C ILE A 123 19.18 -30.72 16.58
N ASP A 124 19.96 -31.80 16.54
CA ASP A 124 21.38 -31.82 16.95
C ASP A 124 21.64 -31.28 18.37
N GLY A 125 20.70 -31.52 19.30
CA GLY A 125 20.80 -31.07 20.69
C GLY A 125 20.57 -29.56 20.90
N LYS A 126 20.11 -28.85 19.87
CA LYS A 126 19.74 -27.42 19.93
C LYS A 126 18.25 -27.28 19.63
N LEU A 127 17.54 -26.50 20.45
CA LEU A 127 16.15 -26.13 20.16
C LEU A 127 16.14 -25.04 19.10
N ARG A 128 15.76 -25.40 17.87
CA ARG A 128 15.70 -24.50 16.70
C ARG A 128 14.26 -24.04 16.48
N ALA A 129 14.07 -22.76 16.20
CA ALA A 129 12.78 -22.19 15.83
C ALA A 129 12.77 -21.76 14.36
N PHE A 130 11.88 -22.33 13.57
CA PHE A 130 11.58 -21.87 12.22
C PHE A 130 10.52 -20.78 12.33
N THR A 131 10.93 -19.52 12.14
CA THR A 131 10.15 -18.34 12.57
C THR A 131 9.33 -17.69 11.47
N GLY A 132 9.27 -18.27 10.27
CA GLY A 132 8.67 -17.56 9.14
C GLY A 132 9.44 -16.26 8.85
N ASP A 133 8.69 -15.22 8.51
CA ASP A 133 9.22 -13.89 8.18
C ASP A 133 9.07 -12.85 9.32
N MET A 134 9.05 -13.33 10.57
CA MET A 134 9.06 -12.46 11.75
C MET A 134 10.37 -11.69 11.95
N ILE A 135 11.49 -12.27 11.50
CA ILE A 135 12.80 -11.64 11.60
C ILE A 135 13.63 -12.11 10.42
N TYR A 136 14.40 -11.23 9.79
CA TYR A 136 15.26 -11.56 8.65
C TYR A 136 16.71 -11.80 9.09
N ALA A 137 17.22 -10.88 9.91
CA ALA A 137 18.56 -10.90 10.49
C ALA A 137 18.51 -10.09 11.81
N PRO A 138 19.57 -10.08 12.62
CA PRO A 138 19.59 -9.27 13.84
C PRO A 138 19.19 -7.80 13.57
N GLY A 139 18.08 -7.38 14.15
CA GLY A 139 17.58 -6.00 13.98
C GLY A 139 16.69 -5.73 12.77
N GLN A 140 16.40 -6.71 11.91
CA GLN A 140 15.81 -6.50 10.59
C GLN A 140 14.58 -7.38 10.31
N LEU A 141 13.63 -6.84 9.54
CA LEU A 141 12.44 -7.49 8.99
C LEU A 141 12.60 -7.69 7.47
N VAL A 142 11.84 -8.61 6.87
CA VAL A 142 11.90 -8.84 5.41
C VAL A 142 11.32 -7.67 4.61
N ASN A 143 10.27 -7.03 5.09
CA ASN A 143 9.62 -5.85 4.53
C ASN A 143 8.75 -5.20 5.62
N LEU A 144 8.17 -4.02 5.36
CA LEU A 144 7.25 -3.36 6.29
C LEU A 144 5.78 -3.39 5.83
N TRP A 145 5.53 -3.53 4.53
CA TRP A 145 4.17 -3.51 3.99
C TRP A 145 3.33 -4.72 4.37
N SER A 146 3.93 -5.89 4.68
CA SER A 146 3.20 -7.07 5.16
C SER A 146 2.50 -6.81 6.51
N PHE A 147 2.95 -5.82 7.27
CA PHE A 147 2.40 -5.51 8.58
C PHE A 147 1.21 -4.53 8.53
N ASP A 148 0.91 -3.94 7.36
CA ASP A 148 -0.10 -2.89 7.21
C ASP A 148 -1.51 -3.49 7.13
N TYR A 149 -2.19 -3.56 8.27
CA TYR A 149 -3.46 -4.29 8.36
C TYR A 149 -4.69 -3.46 7.98
N LYS A 150 -4.64 -2.15 8.21
CA LYS A 150 -5.75 -1.22 8.01
C LYS A 150 -5.21 0.16 7.61
N TYR A 151 -6.08 0.95 7.00
CA TYR A 151 -5.82 2.36 6.68
C TYR A 151 -5.28 3.07 7.93
N TRP A 152 -4.21 3.85 7.75
CA TRP A 152 -3.54 4.64 8.79
C TRP A 152 -2.85 3.83 9.91
N ASP A 153 -2.63 2.52 9.73
CA ASP A 153 -1.85 1.73 10.69
C ASP A 153 -0.34 1.87 10.48
N GLY A 154 0.08 1.94 9.22
CA GLY A 154 1.49 2.07 8.86
C GLY A 154 2.34 0.87 9.25
N GLY A 155 1.72 -0.28 9.50
CA GLY A 155 2.40 -1.51 9.95
C GLY A 155 2.46 -1.71 11.45
N PHE A 156 1.97 -0.76 12.25
CA PHE A 156 2.17 -0.75 13.70
C PHE A 156 1.55 -1.97 14.39
N GLU A 157 0.30 -2.32 14.07
CA GLU A 157 -0.38 -3.45 14.71
C GLU A 157 0.23 -4.79 14.31
N GLY A 158 0.66 -4.93 13.05
CA GLY A 158 1.37 -6.12 12.59
C GLY A 158 2.71 -6.30 13.32
N VAL A 159 3.53 -5.25 13.39
CA VAL A 159 4.85 -5.31 14.06
C VAL A 159 4.71 -5.55 15.56
N LYS A 160 3.68 -4.99 16.23
CA LYS A 160 3.38 -5.29 17.64
C LYS A 160 3.15 -6.77 17.88
N LYS A 161 2.35 -7.41 17.02
CA LYS A 161 2.07 -8.85 17.12
C LYS A 161 3.32 -9.68 16.85
N ASP A 162 4.10 -9.26 15.87
CA ASP A 162 5.34 -9.92 15.48
C ASP A 162 6.37 -9.95 16.63
N LEU A 163 6.61 -8.80 17.27
CA LEU A 163 7.46 -8.71 18.45
C LEU A 163 6.96 -9.59 19.61
N ALA A 164 5.64 -9.65 19.84
CA ALA A 164 5.06 -10.52 20.86
C ALA A 164 5.25 -12.02 20.53
N GLY A 165 5.16 -12.38 19.25
CA GLY A 165 5.46 -13.74 18.80
C GLY A 165 6.94 -14.10 18.98
N LEU A 166 7.87 -13.16 18.74
CA LEU A 166 9.30 -13.38 18.96
C LEU A 166 9.58 -13.57 20.45
N GLU A 167 8.95 -12.78 21.32
CA GLU A 167 9.02 -12.95 22.78
C GLU A 167 8.51 -14.35 23.21
N LYS A 168 7.43 -14.86 22.59
CA LYS A 168 6.90 -16.22 22.83
C LYS A 168 7.90 -17.31 22.40
N VAL A 169 8.54 -17.17 21.24
CA VAL A 169 9.58 -18.10 20.75
C VAL A 169 10.80 -18.11 21.67
N LEU A 170 11.24 -16.93 22.14
CA LEU A 170 12.34 -16.82 23.11
C LEU A 170 11.98 -17.44 24.47
N ALA A 171 10.75 -17.22 24.95
CA ALA A 171 10.27 -17.80 26.21
C ALA A 171 10.18 -19.34 26.14
N ALA A 172 9.97 -19.91 24.95
CA ALA A 172 10.03 -21.34 24.72
C ALA A 172 11.47 -21.92 24.70
N GLY A 173 12.50 -21.07 24.80
CA GLY A 173 13.89 -21.48 24.95
C GLY A 173 14.63 -21.71 23.63
N ALA A 174 14.15 -21.15 22.52
CA ALA A 174 14.84 -21.26 21.22
C ALA A 174 16.29 -20.77 21.31
N GLY A 175 17.23 -21.65 20.95
CA GLY A 175 18.67 -21.36 20.92
C GLY A 175 19.15 -20.91 19.54
N GLU A 176 18.32 -21.05 18.50
CA GLU A 176 18.57 -20.61 17.13
C GLU A 176 17.26 -20.18 16.49
N LEU A 177 17.27 -19.09 15.72
CA LEU A 177 16.16 -18.73 14.85
C LEU A 177 16.56 -19.03 13.39
N LEU A 178 15.61 -19.61 12.67
CA LEU A 178 15.70 -19.96 11.25
C LEU A 178 14.56 -19.25 10.51
N PRO A 179 14.76 -17.98 10.13
CA PRO A 179 13.87 -17.27 9.24
C PRO A 179 13.66 -17.98 7.91
N SER A 180 12.49 -17.75 7.30
CA SER A 180 12.24 -18.23 5.93
C SER A 180 13.01 -17.40 4.91
N HIS A 181 13.06 -16.07 5.12
CA HIS A 181 14.00 -15.18 4.45
C HIS A 181 15.08 -14.68 5.39
N GLY A 182 16.34 -14.73 4.94
CA GLY A 182 17.47 -14.09 5.63
C GLY A 182 18.52 -15.07 6.10
N VAL A 183 19.00 -14.88 7.33
CA VAL A 183 20.16 -15.61 7.87
C VAL A 183 19.79 -16.39 9.11
N THR A 184 20.51 -17.49 9.34
CA THR A 184 20.48 -18.19 10.63
C THR A 184 20.94 -17.27 11.76
N ILE A 185 20.22 -17.26 12.89
CA ILE A 185 20.49 -16.40 14.03
C ILE A 185 20.83 -17.25 15.26
N ASP A 186 22.12 -17.25 15.61
CA ASP A 186 22.67 -17.99 16.76
C ASP A 186 22.53 -17.28 18.12
N GLN A 187 22.19 -15.99 18.11
CA GLN A 187 21.98 -15.17 19.30
C GLN A 187 20.55 -14.59 19.31
N PRO A 188 19.51 -15.41 19.57
CA PRO A 188 18.13 -15.00 19.41
C PRO A 188 17.75 -13.79 20.27
N LYS A 189 18.21 -13.74 21.54
CA LYS A 189 17.82 -12.68 22.49
C LYS A 189 18.37 -11.32 22.06
N GLU A 190 19.63 -11.29 21.66
CA GLU A 190 20.33 -10.08 21.21
C GLU A 190 19.74 -9.58 19.89
N ALA A 191 19.45 -10.49 18.95
CA ALA A 191 18.85 -10.16 17.66
C ALA A 191 17.44 -9.56 17.81
N VAL A 192 16.58 -10.17 18.63
CA VAL A 192 15.23 -9.67 18.90
C VAL A 192 15.26 -8.37 19.69
N ALA A 193 16.18 -8.21 20.66
CA ALA A 193 16.34 -6.97 21.39
C ALA A 193 16.79 -5.80 20.49
N LEU A 194 17.66 -6.06 19.51
CA LEU A 194 18.04 -5.08 18.50
C LEU A 194 16.87 -4.71 17.59
N LEU A 195 16.08 -5.70 17.16
CA LEU A 195 14.89 -5.46 16.33
C LEU A 195 13.88 -4.59 17.09
N LYS A 196 13.57 -4.95 18.34
CA LYS A 196 12.69 -4.17 19.21
C LYS A 196 13.14 -2.72 19.33
N ARG A 197 14.43 -2.48 19.59
CA ARG A 197 15.00 -1.12 19.67
C ARG A 197 14.84 -0.34 18.37
N ASN A 198 15.21 -0.95 17.23
CA ASN A 198 15.11 -0.29 15.93
C ASN A 198 13.65 0.07 15.59
N ILE A 199 12.71 -0.82 15.92
CA ILE A 199 11.28 -0.64 15.73
C ILE A 199 10.71 0.44 16.68
N GLU A 200 11.13 0.48 17.95
CA GLU A 200 10.76 1.52 18.91
C GLU A 200 11.30 2.90 18.52
N GLU A 201 12.40 2.98 17.77
CA GLU A 201 12.86 4.24 17.18
C GLU A 201 12.00 4.66 15.97
N LEU A 202 11.47 3.70 15.21
CA LEU A 202 10.67 3.94 14.00
C LEU A 202 9.21 4.29 14.31
N TYR A 203 8.62 3.63 15.29
CA TYR A 203 7.26 3.83 15.79
C TYR A 203 7.26 4.53 17.15
N ASP A 204 6.09 4.75 17.73
CA ASP A 204 5.95 5.18 19.12
C ASP A 204 4.96 4.27 19.86
N PHE A 205 5.47 3.49 20.80
CA PHE A 205 4.73 2.46 21.56
C PHE A 205 4.16 2.94 22.91
N GLY A 206 4.26 4.23 23.26
CA GLY A 206 3.52 4.77 24.41
C GLY A 206 1.98 4.59 24.26
N PRO A 207 1.16 4.98 25.25
CA PRO A 207 -0.25 4.59 25.33
C PRO A 207 -1.02 4.81 24.02
N ASP A 208 -1.75 3.79 23.56
CA ASP A 208 -2.56 3.84 22.34
C ASP A 208 -3.54 5.03 22.47
N PRO A 209 -3.44 6.06 21.62
CA PRO A 209 -4.49 7.06 21.56
C PRO A 209 -5.76 6.36 21.05
N GLU A 210 -6.89 6.64 21.68
CA GLU A 210 -8.21 6.13 21.28
C GLU A 210 -8.34 6.20 19.74
N TYR A 211 -8.42 5.05 19.05
CA TYR A 211 -8.58 5.02 17.60
C TYR A 211 -9.91 5.70 17.27
N THR A 212 -9.82 6.95 16.81
CA THR A 212 -10.95 7.69 16.28
C THR A 212 -10.81 7.65 14.76
N PRO A 213 -11.67 6.92 14.03
CA PRO A 213 -11.63 6.91 12.58
C PRO A 213 -11.78 8.36 12.04
N PRO A 214 -11.10 8.73 10.94
CA PRO A 214 -11.21 10.06 10.33
C PRO A 214 -12.67 10.44 10.03
N SER A 215 -13.46 9.46 9.58
CA SER A 215 -14.89 9.59 9.31
C SER A 215 -15.77 9.87 10.54
N ARG A 216 -15.24 9.72 11.76
CA ARG A 216 -15.91 9.98 13.04
C ARG A 216 -15.20 11.03 13.90
N GLY A 217 -14.35 11.86 13.30
CA GLY A 217 -13.67 12.93 14.02
C GLY A 217 -14.65 13.81 14.80
N ARG A 218 -14.45 13.93 16.12
CA ARG A 218 -15.21 14.79 17.05
C ARG A 218 -15.18 16.30 16.70
N ASN A 219 -14.56 16.67 15.57
CA ASN A 219 -14.32 18.03 15.10
C ASN A 219 -14.97 18.35 13.76
N ARG A 220 -15.90 17.53 13.24
CA ARG A 220 -16.75 17.96 12.12
C ARG A 220 -17.63 19.12 12.61
N PRO A 221 -17.55 20.32 12.01
CA PRO A 221 -18.49 21.39 12.31
C PRO A 221 -19.91 20.91 12.07
N SER A 222 -20.84 21.21 12.99
CA SER A 222 -22.27 20.92 12.79
C SER A 222 -22.90 21.72 11.65
N VAL A 223 -22.19 22.73 11.15
CA VAL A 223 -22.61 23.59 10.04
C VAL A 223 -22.06 23.06 8.72
N PRO A 224 -22.77 23.22 7.58
CA PRO A 224 -22.32 22.65 6.31
C PRO A 224 -21.07 23.33 5.72
N TRP A 225 -20.75 24.56 6.16
CA TRP A 225 -19.53 25.28 5.81
C TRP A 225 -19.08 26.22 6.93
N GLN A 226 -17.82 26.62 6.89
CA GLN A 226 -17.20 27.61 7.77
C GLN A 226 -16.44 28.64 6.93
N GLN A 227 -16.60 29.93 7.26
CA GLN A 227 -15.88 31.01 6.60
C GLN A 227 -14.43 31.07 7.11
N VAL A 228 -13.47 31.08 6.19
CA VAL A 228 -12.01 31.21 6.48
C VAL A 228 -11.54 32.64 6.22
N SER A 229 -12.03 33.24 5.13
CA SER A 229 -11.90 34.66 4.80
C SER A 229 -13.13 35.12 4.00
N GLU A 230 -13.15 36.35 3.52
CA GLU A 230 -14.30 36.92 2.80
C GLU A 230 -14.78 36.03 1.64
N HIS A 231 -13.84 35.49 0.85
CA HIS A 231 -14.13 34.70 -0.36
C HIS A 231 -13.70 33.23 -0.26
N LEU A 232 -13.26 32.76 0.91
CA LEU A 232 -12.78 31.39 1.11
C LEU A 232 -13.58 30.69 2.21
N TYR A 233 -14.11 29.52 1.90
CA TYR A 233 -14.93 28.72 2.80
C TYR A 233 -14.44 27.28 2.84
N HIS A 234 -14.37 26.72 4.04
CA HIS A 234 -14.24 25.26 4.24
C HIS A 234 -15.65 24.66 4.19
N VAL A 235 -15.85 23.67 3.33
CA VAL A 235 -17.13 23.00 3.06
C VAL A 235 -17.00 21.53 3.46
N ASN A 236 -17.86 21.10 4.37
CA ASN A 236 -17.77 19.74 4.90
C ASN A 236 -18.09 18.68 3.81
N PRO A 237 -17.48 17.48 3.88
CA PRO A 237 -16.52 17.06 4.91
C PRO A 237 -15.05 17.40 4.61
N THR A 238 -14.69 17.66 3.36
CA THR A 238 -13.29 17.65 2.89
C THR A 238 -12.90 18.77 1.92
N SER A 239 -13.81 19.70 1.64
CA SER A 239 -13.73 20.56 0.46
C SER A 239 -13.50 22.02 0.83
N TYR A 240 -13.01 22.80 -0.13
CA TYR A 240 -12.99 24.26 -0.01
C TYR A 240 -13.65 24.91 -1.22
N ALA A 241 -14.36 26.01 -0.98
CA ALA A 241 -14.93 26.87 -2.01
C ALA A 241 -14.24 28.23 -2.02
N VAL A 242 -13.78 28.66 -3.20
CA VAL A 242 -13.30 30.01 -3.49
C VAL A 242 -14.35 30.72 -4.35
N LEU A 243 -14.85 31.86 -3.88
CA LEU A 243 -15.94 32.58 -4.55
C LEU A 243 -15.40 33.75 -5.37
N SER A 244 -15.74 33.83 -6.65
CA SER A 244 -15.44 34.98 -7.50
C SER A 244 -16.53 36.05 -7.42
N LYS A 245 -16.15 37.31 -7.65
CA LYS A 245 -17.07 38.45 -7.78
C LYS A 245 -18.14 38.30 -8.87
N ASP A 246 -17.95 37.43 -9.86
CA ASP A 246 -18.94 37.18 -10.91
C ASP A 246 -20.07 36.20 -10.47
N GLY A 247 -19.94 35.65 -9.27
CA GLY A 247 -20.86 34.71 -8.65
C GLY A 247 -20.59 33.26 -9.01
N GLU A 248 -19.40 32.92 -9.52
CA GLU A 248 -18.96 31.53 -9.74
C GLU A 248 -18.03 31.05 -8.63
N ALA A 249 -17.97 29.74 -8.42
CA ALA A 249 -17.11 29.12 -7.43
C ALA A 249 -16.10 28.16 -8.04
N LEU A 250 -14.89 28.14 -7.49
CA LEU A 250 -13.91 27.07 -7.66
C LEU A 250 -13.93 26.19 -6.43
N PHE A 251 -14.01 24.89 -6.63
CA PHE A 251 -13.93 23.90 -5.57
C PHE A 251 -12.58 23.18 -5.58
N TYR A 252 -11.98 23.05 -4.41
CA TYR A 252 -10.84 22.17 -4.16
C TYR A 252 -11.35 20.97 -3.36
N ASP A 253 -11.38 19.81 -4.01
CA ASP A 253 -12.15 18.63 -3.62
C ASP A 253 -13.68 18.83 -3.60
N TRP A 254 -14.41 17.72 -3.69
CA TRP A 254 -15.86 17.63 -3.54
C TRP A 254 -16.31 16.19 -3.33
N TYR A 255 -16.75 15.90 -2.11
CA TYR A 255 -17.34 14.61 -1.75
C TYR A 255 -18.84 14.69 -1.59
N ALA A 256 -19.51 13.89 -2.41
CA ALA A 256 -20.91 13.59 -2.30
C ALA A 256 -21.18 12.20 -2.87
N VAL A 257 -22.18 11.51 -2.32
CA VAL A 257 -22.57 10.16 -2.69
C VAL A 257 -24.09 10.06 -2.71
N GLU A 258 -24.64 9.41 -3.73
CA GLU A 258 -26.08 9.15 -3.82
C GLU A 258 -26.58 8.34 -2.62
N GLY A 259 -27.74 8.72 -2.07
CA GLY A 259 -28.38 7.97 -0.97
C GLY A 259 -27.78 8.19 0.42
N ARG A 260 -26.75 9.03 0.59
CA ARG A 260 -26.27 9.47 1.91
C ARG A 260 -26.89 10.79 2.31
N GLU A 261 -27.69 10.84 3.36
CA GLU A 261 -28.44 12.03 3.74
C GLU A 261 -27.55 13.28 3.97
N GLU A 262 -26.51 13.15 4.81
CA GLU A 262 -25.58 14.23 5.15
C GLU A 262 -24.58 14.58 4.04
N GLU A 263 -24.38 13.66 3.09
CA GLU A 263 -23.34 13.69 2.06
C GLU A 263 -23.95 13.55 0.66
N SER A 264 -25.21 13.98 0.49
CA SER A 264 -25.97 13.85 -0.75
C SER A 264 -25.54 14.87 -1.80
N PHE A 265 -25.77 14.53 -3.08
CA PHE A 265 -25.53 15.45 -4.20
C PHE A 265 -26.30 16.76 -4.07
N ASP A 266 -27.52 16.75 -3.53
CA ASP A 266 -28.35 17.96 -3.37
C ASP A 266 -27.81 18.96 -2.34
N ARG A 267 -26.82 18.56 -1.54
CA ARG A 267 -26.16 19.47 -0.59
C ARG A 267 -25.53 20.67 -1.31
N ILE A 268 -25.06 20.49 -2.55
CA ILE A 268 -24.43 21.58 -3.30
C ILE A 268 -25.37 22.76 -3.52
N GLU A 269 -26.67 22.52 -3.75
CA GLU A 269 -27.65 23.60 -3.97
C GLU A 269 -27.89 24.44 -2.71
N LYS A 270 -27.94 23.78 -1.54
CA LYS A 270 -28.05 24.47 -0.25
C LYS A 270 -26.82 25.32 0.04
N ILE A 271 -25.64 24.80 -0.31
CA ILE A 271 -24.37 25.52 -0.18
C ILE A 271 -24.33 26.69 -1.17
N ALA A 272 -24.74 26.50 -2.41
CA ALA A 272 -24.84 27.54 -3.43
C ALA A 272 -25.75 28.69 -2.98
N GLN A 273 -26.94 28.37 -2.47
CA GLN A 273 -27.87 29.36 -1.92
C GLN A 273 -27.29 30.07 -0.69
N GLY A 274 -26.65 29.34 0.22
CA GLY A 274 -26.11 29.90 1.46
C GLY A 274 -24.86 30.75 1.28
N LEU A 275 -24.02 30.43 0.30
CA LEU A 275 -22.79 31.15 -0.04
C LEU A 275 -22.98 32.17 -1.18
N GLY A 276 -24.12 32.13 -1.88
CA GLY A 276 -24.46 33.10 -2.92
C GLY A 276 -23.77 32.90 -4.27
N PHE A 277 -23.32 31.68 -4.59
CA PHE A 277 -22.76 31.38 -5.92
C PHE A 277 -23.81 30.72 -6.83
N LYS A 278 -23.64 30.90 -8.14
CA LYS A 278 -24.56 30.46 -9.20
C LYS A 278 -24.21 29.08 -9.75
N ARG A 279 -22.93 28.74 -9.78
CA ARG A 279 -22.41 27.45 -10.25
C ARG A 279 -21.00 27.18 -9.76
N VAL A 280 -20.61 25.91 -9.78
CA VAL A 280 -19.20 25.50 -9.67
C VAL A 280 -18.59 25.49 -11.08
N ASP A 281 -17.70 26.44 -11.36
CA ASP A 281 -17.06 26.59 -12.67
C ASP A 281 -15.93 25.57 -12.87
N VAL A 282 -15.08 25.43 -11.86
CA VAL A 282 -13.93 24.51 -11.84
C VAL A 282 -13.96 23.70 -10.55
N VAL A 283 -13.64 22.42 -10.64
CA VAL A 283 -13.26 21.60 -9.48
C VAL A 283 -11.89 20.96 -9.72
N ILE A 284 -11.06 20.97 -8.68
CA ILE A 284 -9.69 20.47 -8.69
C ILE A 284 -9.55 19.42 -7.58
N PRO A 285 -9.16 18.17 -7.87
CA PRO A 285 -8.90 17.19 -6.84
C PRO A 285 -7.53 17.43 -6.20
N SER A 286 -7.45 17.27 -4.88
CA SER A 286 -6.20 17.20 -4.13
C SER A 286 -5.50 15.88 -4.39
N HIS A 287 -6.25 14.77 -4.34
CA HIS A 287 -5.79 13.42 -4.63
C HIS A 287 -6.96 12.50 -5.02
N PHE A 288 -6.67 11.23 -5.34
CA PHE A 288 -7.64 10.28 -5.90
C PHE A 288 -8.57 9.59 -4.89
N HIS A 289 -8.40 9.81 -3.59
CA HIS A 289 -9.19 9.11 -2.58
C HIS A 289 -10.68 9.46 -2.69
N GLU A 290 -11.51 8.46 -2.43
CA GLU A 290 -12.95 8.51 -2.67
C GLU A 290 -13.66 9.69 -1.97
N ASP A 291 -13.24 10.02 -0.76
CA ASP A 291 -13.74 11.11 0.06
C ASP A 291 -13.33 12.50 -0.41
N HIS A 292 -12.74 12.62 -1.60
CA HIS A 292 -12.35 13.88 -2.23
C HIS A 292 -12.97 14.10 -3.61
N ILE A 293 -13.36 13.03 -4.31
CA ILE A 293 -13.67 13.11 -5.75
C ILE A 293 -15.04 12.59 -6.17
N ARG A 294 -15.73 11.82 -5.32
CA ARG A 294 -16.96 11.12 -5.74
C ARG A 294 -18.11 12.02 -6.16
N GLY A 295 -18.11 13.27 -5.71
CA GLY A 295 -19.10 14.25 -6.13
C GLY A 295 -18.86 14.86 -7.52
N PHE A 296 -17.68 14.66 -8.13
CA PHE A 296 -17.28 15.38 -9.34
C PHE A 296 -18.22 15.13 -10.53
N PRO A 297 -18.59 13.87 -10.86
CA PRO A 297 -19.48 13.60 -12.00
C PRO A 297 -20.83 14.32 -11.87
N ASP A 298 -21.36 14.44 -10.66
CA ASP A 298 -22.59 15.16 -10.39
C ASP A 298 -22.45 16.67 -10.62
N LEU A 299 -21.34 17.30 -10.19
CA LEU A 299 -21.06 18.70 -10.51
C LEU A 299 -21.00 18.95 -12.02
N LYS A 300 -20.36 18.06 -12.77
CA LYS A 300 -20.31 18.18 -14.24
C LYS A 300 -21.69 18.06 -14.88
N LYS A 301 -22.52 17.14 -14.39
CA LYS A 301 -23.90 16.99 -14.86
C LYS A 301 -24.77 18.22 -14.54
N ARG A 302 -24.62 18.80 -13.35
CA ARG A 302 -25.44 19.94 -12.89
C ARG A 302 -25.02 21.28 -13.49
N TYR A 303 -23.71 21.55 -13.49
CA TYR A 303 -23.18 22.89 -13.79
C TYR A 303 -22.30 22.94 -15.04
N GLY A 304 -21.99 21.80 -15.66
CA GLY A 304 -20.98 21.74 -16.72
C GLY A 304 -19.56 22.00 -16.20
N THR A 305 -19.33 21.79 -14.91
CA THR A 305 -18.06 22.03 -14.21
C THR A 305 -16.87 21.43 -14.94
N LYS A 306 -15.76 22.17 -14.99
CA LYS A 306 -14.49 21.73 -15.56
C LYS A 306 -13.63 21.02 -14.52
N PHE A 307 -13.08 19.87 -14.90
CA PHE A 307 -12.15 19.10 -14.10
C PHE A 307 -10.73 19.51 -14.46
N TRP A 308 -10.04 20.19 -13.55
CA TRP A 308 -8.61 20.46 -13.70
C TRP A 308 -7.86 19.47 -12.83
N VAL A 309 -6.99 18.66 -13.43
CA VAL A 309 -6.39 17.50 -12.77
C VAL A 309 -4.87 17.59 -12.89
N TYR A 310 -4.16 17.39 -11.79
CA TYR A 310 -2.71 17.32 -11.79
C TYR A 310 -2.20 16.12 -12.60
N GLU A 311 -1.16 16.30 -13.39
CA GLU A 311 -0.67 15.38 -14.43
C GLU A 311 -0.54 13.92 -14.00
N ASN A 312 -0.08 13.64 -12.77
CA ASN A 312 0.11 12.27 -12.31
C ASN A 312 -1.20 11.55 -11.93
N MET A 313 -2.30 12.30 -11.76
CA MET A 313 -3.62 11.77 -11.43
C MET A 313 -4.49 11.52 -12.66
N VAL A 314 -4.11 12.02 -13.84
CA VAL A 314 -4.94 11.93 -15.06
C VAL A 314 -5.31 10.48 -15.37
N ASP A 315 -4.32 9.58 -15.34
CA ASP A 315 -4.51 8.18 -15.71
C ASP A 315 -5.32 7.39 -14.67
N ILE A 316 -4.99 7.52 -13.38
CA ILE A 316 -5.71 6.85 -12.28
C ILE A 316 -7.17 7.30 -12.18
N LEU A 317 -7.46 8.58 -12.43
CA LEU A 317 -8.82 9.10 -12.42
C LEU A 317 -9.62 8.67 -13.66
N ALA A 318 -8.98 8.54 -14.82
CA ALA A 318 -9.63 8.03 -16.04
C ALA A 318 -9.80 6.51 -16.03
N HIS A 319 -8.90 5.78 -15.38
CA HIS A 319 -8.82 4.32 -15.39
C HIS A 319 -8.57 3.76 -13.99
N PRO A 320 -9.47 3.98 -13.00
CA PRO A 320 -9.20 3.58 -11.62
C PRO A 320 -8.90 2.09 -11.49
N SER A 321 -9.61 1.24 -12.26
CA SER A 321 -9.38 -0.21 -12.22
C SER A 321 -7.97 -0.67 -12.65
N TYR A 322 -7.18 0.20 -13.29
CA TYR A 322 -5.82 -0.14 -13.71
C TYR A 322 -4.82 -0.09 -12.55
N TYR A 323 -5.27 0.30 -11.36
CA TYR A 323 -4.46 0.51 -10.18
C TYR A 323 -4.93 -0.34 -8.99
N ASN A 324 -3.98 -0.83 -8.21
CA ASN A 324 -4.22 -1.51 -6.93
C ASN A 324 -3.95 -0.55 -5.77
N LEU A 325 -4.80 0.45 -5.61
CA LEU A 325 -4.62 1.53 -4.64
C LEU A 325 -5.74 1.53 -3.59
N PRO A 326 -5.45 2.00 -2.37
CA PRO A 326 -6.46 2.07 -1.31
C PRO A 326 -7.42 3.22 -1.54
N CYS A 327 -8.58 3.21 -0.89
CA CYS A 327 -9.57 4.30 -0.97
C CYS A 327 -9.98 4.70 -2.40
N LEU A 328 -9.75 3.83 -3.39
CA LEU A 328 -9.92 4.13 -4.80
C LEU A 328 -11.42 4.24 -5.14
N ALA A 329 -11.80 5.36 -5.75
CA ALA A 329 -13.17 5.60 -6.21
C ALA A 329 -13.45 4.82 -7.52
N PRO A 330 -14.64 4.25 -7.71
CA PRO A 330 -15.04 3.64 -8.97
C PRO A 330 -15.35 4.65 -10.09
N GLU A 331 -15.59 5.92 -9.74
CA GLU A 331 -15.98 6.97 -10.67
C GLU A 331 -14.85 7.31 -11.66
N VAL A 332 -15.21 7.42 -12.93
CA VAL A 332 -14.29 7.84 -14.01
C VAL A 332 -14.34 9.36 -14.15
N ILE A 333 -13.17 9.99 -14.01
CA ILE A 333 -13.00 11.44 -14.10
C ILE A 333 -11.98 11.73 -15.21
N VAL A 334 -12.46 12.28 -16.31
CA VAL A 334 -11.62 12.68 -17.45
C VAL A 334 -11.31 14.17 -17.33
N ALA A 335 -10.03 14.51 -17.29
CA ALA A 335 -9.56 15.88 -17.15
C ALA A 335 -10.00 16.75 -18.34
N ASP A 336 -10.59 17.93 -18.08
CA ASP A 336 -10.76 18.98 -19.09
C ASP A 336 -9.48 19.80 -19.26
N ARG A 337 -8.64 19.87 -18.22
CA ARG A 337 -7.33 20.52 -18.22
C ARG A 337 -6.36 19.71 -17.37
N VAL A 338 -5.14 19.54 -17.86
CA VAL A 338 -4.02 18.96 -17.11
C VAL A 338 -3.21 20.08 -16.48
N LEU A 339 -2.85 19.92 -15.21
CA LEU A 339 -2.03 20.86 -14.43
C LEU A 339 -0.64 20.26 -14.16
N HIS A 340 0.40 21.08 -14.15
CA HIS A 340 1.80 20.65 -13.98
C HIS A 340 2.47 21.20 -12.72
N ASP A 341 3.55 20.54 -12.26
CA ASP A 341 4.32 21.00 -11.08
C ASP A 341 4.85 22.42 -11.33
N GLU A 342 4.66 23.31 -10.36
CA GLU A 342 5.03 24.73 -10.38
C GLU A 342 4.28 25.59 -11.42
N GLU A 343 3.24 25.05 -12.08
CA GLU A 343 2.39 25.84 -12.99
C GLU A 343 1.65 26.94 -12.22
N VAL A 344 1.74 28.16 -12.73
CA VAL A 344 0.91 29.27 -12.25
C VAL A 344 -0.38 29.30 -13.08
N ILE A 345 -1.50 29.04 -12.44
CA ILE A 345 -2.84 29.10 -13.02
C ILE A 345 -3.53 30.40 -12.64
N THR A 346 -4.33 30.93 -13.56
CA THR A 346 -5.26 32.01 -13.30
C THR A 346 -6.68 31.45 -13.39
N TRP A 347 -7.45 31.62 -12.32
CA TRP A 347 -8.89 31.40 -12.32
C TRP A 347 -9.55 32.71 -11.87
N LYS A 348 -10.18 33.39 -12.84
CA LYS A 348 -10.82 34.71 -12.64
C LYS A 348 -9.83 35.71 -12.05
N GLU A 349 -10.13 36.32 -10.90
CA GLU A 349 -9.26 37.26 -10.18
C GLU A 349 -8.15 36.59 -9.35
N TYR A 350 -8.15 35.27 -9.23
CA TYR A 350 -7.19 34.53 -8.42
C TYR A 350 -6.05 33.95 -9.26
N GLN A 351 -4.86 33.97 -8.67
CA GLN A 351 -3.69 33.29 -9.20
C GLN A 351 -3.20 32.27 -8.17
N PHE A 352 -3.00 31.04 -8.64
CA PHE A 352 -2.51 29.94 -7.82
C PHE A 352 -1.30 29.28 -8.47
N THR A 353 -0.38 28.76 -7.66
CA THR A 353 0.69 27.88 -8.08
C THR A 353 0.35 26.45 -7.68
N ILE A 354 0.50 25.52 -8.62
CA ILE A 354 0.28 24.09 -8.43
C ILE A 354 1.59 23.42 -8.01
N TYR A 355 1.53 22.48 -7.08
CA TYR A 355 2.68 21.74 -6.60
C TYR A 355 2.39 20.24 -6.53
N HIS A 356 3.31 19.42 -7.00
CA HIS A 356 3.36 18.02 -6.61
C HIS A 356 3.61 17.94 -5.10
N TYR A 357 2.67 17.36 -4.35
CA TYR A 357 2.66 17.41 -2.89
C TYR A 357 2.47 16.00 -2.28
N PRO A 358 3.40 15.06 -2.53
CA PRO A 358 3.15 13.64 -2.32
C PRO A 358 3.30 13.17 -0.86
N GLY A 359 2.49 13.70 0.06
CA GLY A 359 2.49 13.27 1.46
C GLY A 359 1.59 12.04 1.70
N GLN A 360 0.28 12.23 1.61
CA GLN A 360 -0.69 11.15 1.81
C GLN A 360 -0.55 10.02 0.78
N THR A 361 -0.21 10.38 -0.45
CA THR A 361 0.04 9.48 -1.59
C THR A 361 0.93 10.18 -2.60
N MET A 362 1.63 9.41 -3.45
CA MET A 362 2.34 9.99 -4.61
C MET A 362 1.41 10.65 -5.64
N TYR A 363 0.11 10.36 -5.60
CA TYR A 363 -0.90 10.94 -6.47
C TYR A 363 -1.62 12.11 -5.77
N HIS A 364 -0.83 13.07 -5.28
CA HIS A 364 -1.32 14.18 -4.47
C HIS A 364 -0.72 15.51 -4.93
N GLN A 365 -1.55 16.56 -4.97
CA GLN A 365 -1.14 17.91 -5.27
C GLN A 365 -1.61 18.92 -4.22
N ALA A 366 -0.89 20.04 -4.18
CA ALA A 366 -1.25 21.22 -3.41
C ALA A 366 -1.42 22.43 -4.35
N MET A 367 -2.28 23.35 -3.95
CA MET A 367 -2.52 24.61 -4.65
C MET A 367 -2.23 25.76 -3.69
N GLY A 368 -1.36 26.69 -4.06
CA GLY A 368 -0.97 27.81 -3.20
C GLY A 368 -1.26 29.17 -3.84
N GLY A 369 -1.73 30.15 -3.08
CA GLY A 369 -1.99 31.49 -3.61
C GLY A 369 -2.26 32.53 -2.53
N VAL A 370 -2.78 33.68 -2.94
CA VAL A 370 -3.24 34.73 -2.02
C VAL A 370 -4.73 34.94 -2.20
N ILE A 371 -5.50 34.82 -1.12
CA ILE A 371 -6.94 35.08 -1.08
C ILE A 371 -7.20 36.08 0.05
N ASP A 372 -7.90 37.17 -0.24
CA ASP A 372 -8.23 38.23 0.72
C ASP A 372 -7.02 38.78 1.49
N GLY A 373 -5.88 38.89 0.79
CA GLY A 373 -4.62 39.37 1.35
C GLY A 373 -3.86 38.34 2.20
N LYS A 374 -4.37 37.10 2.35
CA LYS A 374 -3.73 36.02 3.10
C LYS A 374 -3.05 35.02 2.18
N LYS A 375 -1.81 34.63 2.51
CA LYS A 375 -1.09 33.55 1.83
C LYS A 375 -1.61 32.18 2.28
N VAL A 376 -2.25 31.45 1.37
CA VAL A 376 -2.91 30.17 1.66
C VAL A 376 -2.33 29.02 0.84
N LEU A 377 -2.33 27.81 1.41
CA LEU A 377 -1.96 26.57 0.72
C LEU A 377 -3.01 25.49 0.98
N PHE A 378 -3.66 25.00 -0.07
CA PHE A 378 -4.53 23.82 -0.04
C PHE A 378 -3.68 22.56 0.01
N THR A 379 -3.72 21.82 1.12
CA THR A 379 -2.79 20.70 1.39
C THR A 379 -3.45 19.31 1.29
N GLY A 380 -4.76 19.24 1.07
CA GLY A 380 -5.51 17.98 1.06
C GLY A 380 -5.28 17.18 2.36
N ASP A 381 -5.05 15.88 2.22
CA ASP A 381 -4.79 14.95 3.34
C ASP A 381 -3.32 14.82 3.76
N THR A 382 -2.41 15.57 3.12
CA THR A 382 -1.03 15.57 3.57
C THR A 382 -0.95 16.36 4.87
N ASP A 383 -0.88 15.63 5.97
CA ASP A 383 -0.88 16.16 7.33
C ASP A 383 0.43 16.87 7.70
N THR A 384 0.39 17.71 8.71
CA THR A 384 1.58 18.36 9.27
C THR A 384 1.55 18.22 10.78
N TYR A 385 2.73 18.28 11.40
CA TYR A 385 2.85 18.62 12.81
C TYR A 385 2.09 19.91 13.09
N ASP A 386 1.13 19.82 14.01
CA ASP A 386 0.36 20.92 14.58
C ASP A 386 0.77 21.03 16.06
N PRO A 387 1.48 22.09 16.48
CA PRO A 387 1.93 22.24 17.87
C PRO A 387 0.76 22.33 18.86
N ASP A 388 -0.42 22.71 18.40
CA ASP A 388 -1.63 22.81 19.21
C ASP A 388 -2.36 21.45 19.34
N ASP A 389 -1.89 20.41 18.63
CA ASP A 389 -2.37 19.03 18.74
C ASP A 389 -1.20 18.04 18.98
N PRO A 390 -0.72 17.89 20.23
CA PRO A 390 0.37 16.98 20.57
C PRO A 390 0.06 15.49 20.29
N THR A 391 -1.20 15.12 20.05
CA THR A 391 -1.56 13.74 19.67
C THR A 391 -1.25 13.47 18.20
N LEU A 392 -1.35 14.48 17.33
CA LEU A 392 -0.92 14.41 15.92
C LEU A 392 0.59 14.48 15.78
N VAL A 393 1.28 15.26 16.63
CA VAL A 393 2.76 15.32 16.71
C VAL A 393 3.39 13.94 16.88
N ARG A 394 2.80 13.13 17.76
CA ARG A 394 3.29 11.80 18.13
C ARG A 394 3.10 10.78 17.00
N ARG A 395 1.99 10.90 16.26
CA ARG A 395 1.55 9.95 15.25
C ARG A 395 2.16 10.24 13.88
N ASN A 396 2.07 11.49 13.42
CA ASN A 396 2.33 11.84 12.02
C ASN A 396 3.83 11.85 11.65
N LEU A 397 4.69 12.11 12.63
CA LEU A 397 6.14 12.20 12.41
C LEU A 397 6.86 10.85 12.51
N LYS A 398 6.26 9.88 13.21
CA LYS A 398 6.65 8.46 13.21
C LYS A 398 5.95 7.72 12.08
N LEU A 399 6.26 6.44 11.85
CA LEU A 399 5.66 5.69 10.74
C LEU A 399 4.14 5.44 10.93
N HIS A 400 3.64 5.64 12.15
CA HIS A 400 2.23 5.57 12.53
C HIS A 400 1.37 6.56 11.73
N GLY A 401 0.11 6.22 11.45
CA GLY A 401 -0.87 7.18 10.94
C GLY A 401 -0.77 7.47 9.44
N ILE A 402 0.37 7.81 8.86
CA ILE A 402 0.38 8.36 7.49
C ILE A 402 0.94 7.39 6.43
N SER A 403 1.62 6.34 6.86
CA SER A 403 2.36 5.46 5.95
C SER A 403 1.51 4.28 5.47
N THR A 404 0.43 4.55 4.74
CA THR A 404 -0.25 3.48 4.00
C THR A 404 0.66 3.08 2.83
N TYR A 405 1.28 1.90 2.87
CA TYR A 405 2.30 1.53 1.87
C TYR A 405 1.72 1.46 0.46
N LEU A 406 0.46 1.02 0.32
CA LEU A 406 -0.25 1.01 -0.96
C LEU A 406 -0.51 2.40 -1.54
N ASN A 407 -0.32 3.50 -0.80
CA ASN A 407 -0.40 4.86 -1.36
C ASN A 407 0.85 5.27 -2.17
N TYR A 408 1.77 4.33 -2.45
CA TYR A 408 3.05 4.54 -3.13
C TYR A 408 4.00 5.42 -2.32
N TYR A 409 4.05 5.28 -1.00
CA TYR A 409 4.91 6.14 -0.18
C TYR A 409 6.40 5.83 -0.43
N LEU A 410 7.20 6.86 -0.72
CA LEU A 410 8.64 6.73 -1.02
C LEU A 410 9.49 7.47 0.00
N LEU A 411 10.66 6.92 0.32
CA LEU A 411 11.58 7.47 1.30
C LEU A 411 12.65 8.41 0.70
N GLU A 412 12.80 8.41 -0.62
CA GLU A 412 13.87 9.12 -1.32
C GLU A 412 13.79 10.66 -1.11
N PRO A 413 14.93 11.35 -0.90
CA PRO A 413 14.97 12.80 -0.88
C PRO A 413 14.40 13.41 -2.16
N GLY A 414 13.51 14.39 -2.02
CA GLY A 414 12.84 15.02 -3.17
C GLY A 414 11.62 14.26 -3.69
N MET A 415 11.26 13.12 -3.09
CA MET A 415 10.00 12.41 -3.30
C MET A 415 9.21 12.29 -1.99
N GLY A 416 8.00 11.74 -2.09
CA GLY A 416 7.15 11.44 -0.95
C GLY A 416 6.96 12.62 0.02
N TYR A 417 6.80 12.30 1.28
CA TYR A 417 6.50 13.27 2.33
C TYR A 417 7.58 14.33 2.52
N ILE A 418 8.85 13.99 2.25
CA ILE A 418 9.96 14.94 2.30
C ILE A 418 9.74 16.04 1.25
N LYS A 419 9.32 15.69 0.02
CA LYS A 419 8.97 16.68 -1.01
C LYS A 419 7.85 17.59 -0.53
N ALA A 420 6.77 17.02 0.02
CA ALA A 420 5.63 17.80 0.51
C ALA A 420 6.02 18.77 1.63
N MET A 421 6.76 18.31 2.65
CA MET A 421 7.19 19.19 3.74
C MET A 421 8.19 20.25 3.29
N LYS A 422 9.04 19.95 2.30
CA LYS A 422 9.90 20.96 1.69
C LYS A 422 9.07 22.02 0.97
N ARG A 423 8.08 21.63 0.16
CA ARG A 423 7.16 22.57 -0.51
C ARG A 423 6.42 23.46 0.49
N LEU A 424 5.96 22.89 1.60
CA LEU A 424 5.31 23.64 2.67
C LEU A 424 6.24 24.68 3.29
N ALA A 425 7.47 24.28 3.62
CA ALA A 425 8.47 25.17 4.22
C ALA A 425 8.91 26.27 3.25
N ASP A 426 9.12 25.95 1.97
CA ASP A 426 9.48 26.92 0.92
C ASP A 426 8.34 27.91 0.67
N PHE A 427 7.09 27.42 0.59
CA PHE A 427 5.92 28.27 0.38
C PHE A 427 5.61 29.12 1.62
N ASN A 428 5.81 28.59 2.84
CA ASN A 428 5.59 29.27 4.11
C ASN A 428 4.22 29.99 4.17
N PRO A 429 3.09 29.26 4.07
CA PRO A 429 1.77 29.87 4.10
C PRO A 429 1.42 30.44 5.48
N GLU A 430 0.58 31.47 5.50
CA GLU A 430 -0.07 31.93 6.73
C GLU A 430 -1.14 30.93 7.19
N LEU A 431 -1.91 30.42 6.22
CA LEU A 431 -2.90 29.36 6.44
C LEU A 431 -2.61 28.15 5.55
N PHE A 432 -2.53 26.98 6.17
CA PHE A 432 -2.62 25.71 5.44
C PHE A 432 -4.02 25.14 5.61
N LEU A 433 -4.59 24.69 4.49
CA LEU A 433 -5.99 24.35 4.35
C LEU A 433 -6.09 22.83 4.19
N LYS A 434 -6.29 22.14 5.32
CA LYS A 434 -6.41 20.69 5.38
C LYS A 434 -7.78 20.27 4.87
N ALA A 435 -7.86 19.21 4.07
CA ALA A 435 -9.16 18.68 3.67
C ALA A 435 -9.95 18.21 4.91
N HIS A 436 -9.35 17.40 5.80
CA HIS A 436 -9.95 17.09 7.09
C HIS A 436 -9.47 18.07 8.18
N GLY A 437 -10.43 18.70 8.88
CA GLY A 437 -10.16 19.55 10.05
C GLY A 437 -10.03 21.05 9.76
N GLY A 438 -10.17 21.47 8.50
CA GLY A 438 -10.30 22.88 8.11
C GLY A 438 -9.00 23.67 8.13
N ALA A 439 -9.15 25.00 8.07
CA ALA A 439 -8.02 25.94 7.97
C ALA A 439 -7.25 26.05 9.28
N LYS A 440 -5.92 26.03 9.18
CA LYS A 440 -5.00 26.13 10.32
C LYS A 440 -3.93 27.18 10.06
N SER A 441 -3.55 27.89 11.11
CA SER A 441 -2.44 28.84 11.07
C SER A 441 -1.12 28.11 11.21
N GLY A 442 -0.11 28.53 10.46
CA GLY A 442 1.24 27.99 10.60
C GLY A 442 2.31 29.07 10.55
N ASN A 443 3.54 28.66 10.77
CA ASN A 443 4.69 29.55 10.73
C ASN A 443 5.95 28.80 10.27
N ALA A 444 6.98 29.57 9.90
CA ALA A 444 8.22 29.04 9.36
C ALA A 444 8.91 28.02 10.27
N GLU A 445 8.86 28.20 11.59
CA GLU A 445 9.49 27.28 12.54
C GLU A 445 8.75 25.94 12.59
N MET A 446 7.43 25.96 12.58
CA MET A 446 6.61 24.76 12.50
C MET A 446 6.90 23.96 11.21
N TYR A 447 6.98 24.64 10.06
CA TYR A 447 7.29 23.98 8.79
C TYR A 447 8.72 23.44 8.74
N ARG A 448 9.68 24.16 9.33
CA ARG A 448 11.06 23.69 9.50
C ARG A 448 11.12 22.42 10.34
N LEU A 449 10.41 22.37 11.47
CA LEU A 449 10.37 21.20 12.35
C LEU A 449 9.71 19.98 11.69
N ASN A 450 8.66 20.20 10.91
CA ASN A 450 8.04 19.18 10.06
C ASN A 450 9.07 18.54 9.13
N LEU A 451 9.78 19.36 8.34
CA LEU A 451 10.79 18.91 7.39
C LEU A 451 11.95 18.20 8.10
N GLU A 452 12.46 18.76 9.21
CA GLU A 452 13.56 18.17 9.96
C GLU A 452 13.19 16.77 10.49
N THR A 453 11.96 16.62 10.99
CA THR A 453 11.54 15.35 11.59
C THR A 453 11.32 14.29 10.53
N ILE A 454 10.63 14.63 9.43
CA ILE A 454 10.37 13.65 8.37
C ILE A 454 11.66 13.20 7.67
N SER A 455 12.67 14.07 7.59
CA SER A 455 13.96 13.75 6.98
C SER A 455 14.75 12.66 7.73
N LYS A 456 14.38 12.35 8.97
CA LYS A 456 15.01 11.28 9.77
C LYS A 456 14.47 9.88 9.42
N ARG A 457 13.31 9.80 8.74
CA ARG A 457 12.56 8.54 8.54
C ARG A 457 13.32 7.50 7.71
N GLU A 458 13.93 7.90 6.60
CA GLU A 458 14.67 6.95 5.74
C GLU A 458 15.77 6.24 6.53
N ALA A 459 16.55 6.99 7.32
CA ALA A 459 17.63 6.43 8.12
C ALA A 459 17.12 5.43 9.18
N LEU A 460 15.94 5.66 9.75
CA LEU A 460 15.30 4.73 10.69
C LEU A 460 14.81 3.47 9.98
N VAL A 461 14.15 3.60 8.83
CA VAL A 461 13.69 2.46 8.04
C VAL A 461 14.87 1.61 7.56
N ARG A 462 15.99 2.23 7.18
CA ARG A 462 17.22 1.53 6.77
C ARG A 462 17.79 0.62 7.86
N LYS A 463 17.58 0.92 9.14
CA LYS A 463 18.01 0.05 10.25
C LYS A 463 17.21 -1.25 10.33
N VAL A 464 15.96 -1.25 9.87
CA VAL A 464 15.02 -2.38 10.01
C VAL A 464 14.87 -3.19 8.73
N LEU A 465 15.43 -2.75 7.60
CA LEU A 465 15.33 -3.48 6.32
C LEU A 465 16.72 -3.92 5.82
N PRO A 466 16.83 -5.09 5.17
CA PRO A 466 18.11 -5.70 4.77
C PRO A 466 18.61 -5.25 3.40
N TYR A 467 17.96 -4.29 2.76
CA TYR A 467 18.20 -3.95 1.36
C TYR A 467 19.21 -2.81 1.19
N GLU A 468 19.90 -2.79 0.05
CA GLU A 468 20.79 -1.69 -0.37
C GLU A 468 20.03 -0.36 -0.38
N ASP A 469 18.81 -0.35 -0.93
CA ASP A 469 17.84 0.74 -0.79
C ASP A 469 16.61 0.25 -0.01
N PRO A 470 16.21 0.93 1.09
CA PRO A 470 15.09 0.50 1.93
C PRO A 470 13.75 0.49 1.19
N ASN A 471 13.59 1.20 0.06
CA ASN A 471 12.35 1.14 -0.70
C ASN A 471 12.05 -0.27 -1.23
N LEU A 472 13.05 -1.14 -1.41
CA LEU A 472 12.82 -2.55 -1.78
C LEU A 472 12.13 -3.40 -0.68
N GLY A 473 12.01 -2.88 0.55
CA GLY A 473 11.20 -3.47 1.63
C GLY A 473 10.14 -2.50 2.17
N PHE A 474 9.97 -1.34 1.53
CA PHE A 474 9.01 -0.30 1.89
C PHE A 474 7.95 -0.01 0.80
N ASP A 475 8.29 -0.01 -0.49
CA ASP A 475 7.34 0.16 -1.59
C ASP A 475 6.87 -1.21 -2.12
N PRO A 476 5.63 -1.67 -1.85
CA PRO A 476 5.13 -2.93 -2.40
C PRO A 476 4.84 -2.86 -3.91
N ASN A 477 4.93 -1.68 -4.53
CA ASN A 477 4.55 -1.45 -5.93
C ASN A 477 5.74 -1.24 -6.87
N TRP A 478 6.97 -1.46 -6.38
CA TRP A 478 8.16 -1.34 -7.22
C TRP A 478 8.15 -2.33 -8.39
N ILE A 479 7.38 -3.41 -8.30
CA ILE A 479 6.96 -4.26 -9.43
C ILE A 479 5.43 -4.29 -9.44
N CYS A 480 4.80 -3.92 -10.56
CA CYS A 480 3.35 -3.97 -10.69
C CYS A 480 2.90 -4.26 -12.11
N PHE A 481 1.69 -4.81 -12.26
CA PHE A 481 1.03 -4.89 -13.55
C PHE A 481 0.37 -3.57 -13.91
N TYR A 482 0.31 -3.30 -15.21
CA TYR A 482 -0.55 -2.27 -15.77
C TYR A 482 -1.20 -2.77 -17.08
N PRO A 483 -2.53 -2.86 -17.14
CA PRO A 483 -3.47 -2.55 -16.06
C PRO A 483 -3.45 -3.59 -14.93
N PHE A 484 -3.74 -3.19 -13.69
CA PHE A 484 -3.90 -4.12 -12.56
C PHE A 484 -5.12 -5.03 -12.72
N ARG A 485 -6.24 -4.49 -13.22
CA ARG A 485 -7.45 -5.25 -13.58
C ARG A 485 -7.83 -4.97 -15.02
N THR A 486 -8.20 -6.02 -15.74
CA THR A 486 -8.87 -5.90 -17.04
C THR A 486 -10.02 -6.88 -17.18
N VAL A 487 -10.89 -6.62 -18.14
CA VAL A 487 -11.92 -7.56 -18.60
C VAL A 487 -11.38 -8.29 -19.82
N ILE A 488 -11.60 -9.60 -19.89
CA ILE A 488 -11.11 -10.45 -20.98
C ILE A 488 -12.22 -11.31 -21.58
N VAL A 489 -12.02 -11.66 -22.85
CA VAL A 489 -12.93 -12.50 -23.63
C VAL A 489 -12.21 -13.79 -24.03
N PRO A 490 -12.76 -14.98 -23.73
CA PRO A 490 -12.20 -16.25 -24.21
C PRO A 490 -11.98 -16.26 -25.72
N GLY A 491 -10.85 -16.83 -26.17
CA GLY A 491 -10.46 -16.88 -27.58
C GLY A 491 -9.75 -15.62 -28.08
N GLN A 492 -9.70 -14.54 -27.30
CA GLN A 492 -9.01 -13.31 -27.67
C GLN A 492 -7.64 -13.18 -26.99
N ALA A 493 -6.82 -12.29 -27.53
CA ALA A 493 -5.58 -11.86 -26.90
C ALA A 493 -5.78 -10.49 -26.26
N PHE A 494 -5.05 -10.22 -25.18
CA PHE A 494 -4.95 -8.90 -24.57
C PHE A 494 -3.50 -8.54 -24.31
N GLU A 495 -3.21 -7.24 -24.23
CA GLU A 495 -1.89 -6.75 -23.85
C GLU A 495 -1.86 -6.36 -22.38
N THR A 496 -0.76 -6.68 -21.72
CA THR A 496 -0.46 -6.22 -20.35
C THR A 496 1.01 -5.88 -20.23
N ARG A 497 1.34 -5.10 -19.20
CA ARG A 497 2.70 -4.69 -18.91
C ARG A 497 3.09 -5.01 -17.48
N VAL A 498 4.34 -5.40 -17.28
CA VAL A 498 4.95 -5.46 -15.96
C VAL A 498 5.92 -4.29 -15.85
N LYS A 499 5.60 -3.35 -14.97
CA LYS A 499 6.40 -2.16 -14.66
C LYS A 499 7.33 -2.49 -13.51
N ILE A 500 8.60 -2.10 -13.64
CA ILE A 500 9.60 -2.23 -12.57
C ILE A 500 10.24 -0.86 -12.33
N ARG A 501 10.29 -0.44 -11.07
CA ARG A 501 11.04 0.71 -10.57
C ARG A 501 12.33 0.22 -9.92
N ASN A 502 13.45 0.76 -10.37
CA ASN A 502 14.73 0.52 -9.74
C ASN A 502 14.99 1.58 -8.67
N HIS A 503 14.96 1.19 -7.40
CA HIS A 503 15.30 2.08 -6.28
C HIS A 503 16.80 2.19 -6.04
N LEU A 504 17.63 1.40 -6.70
CA LEU A 504 19.08 1.48 -6.51
C LEU A 504 19.67 2.67 -7.28
N GLU A 505 20.82 3.17 -6.82
CA GLU A 505 21.59 4.19 -7.55
C GLU A 505 22.27 3.60 -8.81
N ARG A 506 22.58 2.30 -8.76
CA ARG A 506 23.16 1.56 -9.87
C ARG A 506 22.08 1.02 -10.79
N VAL A 507 22.50 0.58 -11.97
CA VAL A 507 21.65 -0.17 -12.89
C VAL A 507 21.19 -1.48 -12.25
N MET A 508 19.92 -1.82 -12.47
CA MET A 508 19.30 -3.10 -12.13
C MET A 508 19.07 -3.91 -13.41
N GLU A 509 19.42 -5.19 -13.37
CA GLU A 509 19.04 -6.16 -14.41
C GLU A 509 17.93 -7.05 -13.89
N ALA A 510 16.81 -7.10 -14.60
CA ALA A 510 15.64 -7.88 -14.21
C ALA A 510 15.17 -8.79 -15.33
N THR A 511 14.73 -10.01 -15.01
CA THR A 511 14.05 -10.92 -15.93
C THR A 511 12.66 -11.21 -15.42
N VAL A 512 11.67 -11.13 -16.30
CA VAL A 512 10.25 -11.30 -15.99
C VAL A 512 9.67 -12.40 -16.87
N SER A 513 8.87 -13.28 -16.27
CA SER A 513 7.99 -14.20 -16.99
C SER A 513 6.61 -14.20 -16.34
N LEU A 514 5.56 -14.48 -17.10
CA LEU A 514 4.22 -14.57 -16.55
C LEU A 514 3.92 -15.99 -16.08
N ARG A 515 3.17 -16.10 -14.98
CA ARG A 515 2.58 -17.37 -14.53
C ARG A 515 1.09 -17.32 -14.84
N LEU A 516 0.72 -18.15 -15.82
CA LEU A 516 -0.60 -18.15 -16.44
C LEU A 516 -1.36 -19.44 -16.07
N PRO A 517 -2.70 -19.44 -16.17
CA PRO A 517 -3.50 -20.65 -16.12
C PRO A 517 -3.09 -21.65 -17.20
N GLU A 518 -3.44 -22.92 -16.99
CA GLU A 518 -3.16 -23.98 -17.94
C GLU A 518 -3.73 -23.68 -19.34
N GLY A 519 -2.91 -23.89 -20.37
CA GLY A 519 -3.27 -23.68 -21.79
C GLY A 519 -3.10 -22.24 -22.29
N TRP A 520 -2.91 -21.26 -21.40
CA TRP A 520 -2.67 -19.87 -21.79
C TRP A 520 -1.22 -19.67 -22.22
N ARG A 521 -0.96 -18.66 -23.04
CA ARG A 521 0.39 -18.32 -23.54
C ARG A 521 0.62 -16.82 -23.51
N ALA A 522 1.85 -16.42 -23.23
CA ALA A 522 2.31 -15.05 -23.35
C ALA A 522 3.39 -14.95 -24.43
N GLU A 523 3.36 -13.85 -25.19
CA GLU A 523 4.37 -13.45 -26.15
C GLU A 523 4.95 -12.09 -25.71
N PRO A 524 6.25 -12.00 -25.35
CA PRO A 524 7.19 -13.11 -25.22
C PRO A 524 6.90 -14.02 -24.00
N GLU A 525 7.47 -15.23 -23.96
CA GLU A 525 7.32 -16.12 -22.78
C GLU A 525 8.06 -15.58 -21.55
N SER A 526 9.20 -14.93 -21.79
CA SER A 526 9.99 -14.18 -20.80
C SER A 526 10.71 -13.01 -21.47
N GLY A 527 11.09 -12.00 -20.68
CA GLY A 527 11.86 -10.86 -21.17
C GLY A 527 12.80 -10.33 -20.10
N SER A 528 13.88 -9.67 -20.53
CA SER A 528 14.83 -9.02 -19.64
C SER A 528 14.84 -7.50 -19.83
N LEU A 529 15.05 -6.79 -18.73
CA LEU A 529 15.13 -5.34 -18.65
C LEU A 529 16.46 -4.93 -18.04
N ARG A 530 17.00 -3.83 -18.56
CA ARG A 530 18.05 -3.06 -17.91
C ARG A 530 17.44 -1.72 -17.50
N ILE A 531 17.48 -1.41 -16.21
CA ILE A 531 16.79 -0.26 -15.63
C ILE A 531 17.84 0.67 -15.03
N ALA A 532 17.88 1.92 -15.49
CA ALA A 532 18.78 2.93 -14.94
C ALA A 532 18.56 3.12 -13.42
N GLY A 533 19.58 3.57 -12.71
CA GLY A 533 19.46 3.91 -11.29
C GLY A 533 18.37 4.95 -11.06
N LYS A 534 17.57 4.77 -10.01
CA LYS A 534 16.37 5.57 -9.70
C LYS A 534 15.35 5.67 -10.85
N GLY A 535 15.47 4.78 -11.84
CA GLY A 535 14.66 4.76 -13.04
C GLY A 535 13.47 3.81 -12.96
N LYS A 536 12.70 3.77 -14.04
CA LYS A 536 11.63 2.79 -14.26
C LYS A 536 11.71 2.26 -15.68
N ASN A 537 11.33 1.01 -15.88
CA ASN A 537 11.17 0.40 -17.19
C ASN A 537 10.01 -0.61 -17.16
N GLU A 538 9.55 -1.06 -18.32
CA GLU A 538 8.42 -2.00 -18.41
C GLU A 538 8.60 -3.02 -19.53
N LEU A 539 8.08 -4.24 -19.33
CA LEU A 539 7.95 -5.26 -20.36
C LEU A 539 6.49 -5.40 -20.75
N THR A 540 6.23 -5.45 -22.05
CA THR A 540 4.91 -5.72 -22.61
C THR A 540 4.78 -7.20 -22.95
N PHE A 541 3.62 -7.77 -22.63
CA PHE A 541 3.25 -9.15 -22.93
C PHE A 541 1.89 -9.16 -23.63
N THR A 542 1.80 -9.88 -24.73
CA THR A 542 0.52 -10.24 -25.36
C THR A 542 0.11 -11.62 -24.84
N VAL A 543 -1.00 -11.70 -24.11
CA VAL A 543 -1.51 -12.94 -23.51
C VAL A 543 -2.68 -13.47 -24.33
N ARG A 544 -2.60 -14.72 -24.78
CA ARG A 544 -3.67 -15.41 -25.52
C ARG A 544 -4.53 -16.25 -24.59
N VAL A 545 -5.83 -15.99 -24.59
CA VAL A 545 -6.84 -16.70 -23.80
C VAL A 545 -7.48 -17.78 -24.66
N PRO A 546 -7.45 -19.07 -24.28
CA PRO A 546 -8.15 -20.13 -25.02
C PRO A 546 -9.66 -19.91 -25.11
N GLU A 547 -10.31 -20.37 -26.19
CA GLU A 547 -11.76 -20.19 -26.44
C GLU A 547 -12.65 -20.83 -25.37
N GLY A 548 -12.18 -21.90 -24.73
CA GLY A 548 -12.85 -22.56 -23.59
C GLY A 548 -12.34 -22.15 -22.21
N ALA A 549 -11.45 -21.15 -22.12
CA ALA A 549 -10.93 -20.70 -20.83
C ALA A 549 -11.96 -19.82 -20.09
N LEU A 550 -11.82 -19.72 -18.75
CA LEU A 550 -12.64 -18.91 -17.82
C LEU A 550 -14.00 -19.51 -17.40
N THR A 551 -13.93 -20.52 -16.53
CA THR A 551 -15.09 -21.01 -15.76
C THR A 551 -15.46 -20.11 -14.57
N ARG A 552 -14.59 -19.15 -14.22
CA ARG A 552 -14.66 -18.33 -13.01
C ARG A 552 -14.99 -16.88 -13.31
N LYS A 553 -15.52 -16.17 -12.32
CA LYS A 553 -15.80 -14.72 -12.43
C LYS A 553 -14.50 -13.93 -12.57
N ARG A 554 -13.47 -14.35 -11.85
CA ARG A 554 -12.14 -13.73 -11.83
C ARG A 554 -11.06 -14.79 -11.85
N THR A 555 -10.01 -14.51 -12.62
CA THR A 555 -8.77 -15.28 -12.69
C THR A 555 -7.61 -14.36 -12.35
N VAL A 556 -6.51 -14.92 -11.82
CA VAL A 556 -5.31 -14.16 -11.48
C VAL A 556 -4.13 -14.71 -12.25
N ILE A 557 -3.34 -13.80 -12.82
CA ILE A 557 -1.99 -14.08 -13.32
C ILE A 557 -0.98 -13.34 -12.47
N THR A 558 0.25 -13.82 -12.43
CA THR A 558 1.33 -13.20 -11.67
C THR A 558 2.59 -13.03 -12.52
N ALA A 559 3.46 -12.13 -12.09
CA ALA A 559 4.77 -11.91 -12.69
C ALA A 559 5.84 -12.58 -11.81
N GLN A 560 6.50 -13.60 -12.34
CA GLN A 560 7.72 -14.16 -11.77
C GLN A 560 8.87 -13.22 -12.11
N VAL A 561 9.59 -12.73 -11.10
CA VAL A 561 10.69 -11.78 -11.28
C VAL A 561 11.98 -12.28 -10.67
N GLU A 562 13.06 -12.14 -11.42
CA GLU A 562 14.44 -12.22 -10.92
C GLU A 562 15.10 -10.86 -11.17
N ALA A 563 15.78 -10.29 -10.17
CA ALA A 563 16.50 -9.03 -10.31
C ALA A 563 17.86 -9.11 -9.61
N ASP A 564 18.92 -8.74 -10.32
CA ASP A 564 20.33 -8.81 -9.87
C ASP A 564 20.71 -10.17 -9.26
N GLY A 565 20.23 -11.26 -9.88
CA GLY A 565 20.48 -12.64 -9.42
C GLY A 565 19.66 -13.07 -8.20
N ARG A 566 18.80 -12.20 -7.65
CA ARG A 566 17.81 -12.56 -6.63
C ARG A 566 16.49 -12.89 -7.28
N ASN A 567 15.97 -14.08 -7.00
CA ASN A 567 14.61 -14.47 -7.37
C ASN A 567 13.62 -13.91 -6.33
N TRP A 568 12.67 -13.10 -6.79
CA TRP A 568 11.64 -12.45 -5.99
C TRP A 568 10.29 -13.19 -6.00
N GLY A 569 10.22 -14.33 -6.67
CA GLY A 569 9.02 -15.12 -6.82
C GLY A 569 8.00 -14.48 -7.77
N GLU A 570 6.77 -14.96 -7.67
CA GLU A 570 5.56 -14.37 -8.23
C GLU A 570 5.23 -13.08 -7.46
N PHE A 571 5.97 -11.99 -7.72
CA PHE A 571 5.90 -10.78 -6.90
C PHE A 571 4.61 -9.98 -7.11
N ALA A 572 4.24 -9.72 -8.36
CA ALA A 572 3.06 -8.92 -8.70
C ALA A 572 1.92 -9.80 -9.24
N GLU A 573 0.68 -9.34 -9.06
CA GLU A 573 -0.53 -9.97 -9.60
C GLU A 573 -1.36 -9.03 -10.49
N MET A 574 -2.14 -9.62 -11.39
CA MET A 574 -3.14 -8.95 -12.22
C MET A 574 -4.47 -9.72 -12.17
N LEU A 575 -5.56 -8.98 -12.02
CA LEU A 575 -6.92 -9.51 -11.99
C LEU A 575 -7.52 -9.50 -13.40
N LEU A 576 -8.03 -10.65 -13.81
CA LEU A 576 -8.68 -10.86 -15.10
C LEU A 576 -10.14 -11.23 -14.85
N ASP A 577 -11.03 -10.29 -15.12
CA ASP A 577 -12.46 -10.51 -14.97
C ASP A 577 -13.06 -10.97 -16.30
N ARG A 578 -13.99 -11.91 -16.24
CA ARG A 578 -14.77 -12.31 -17.41
C ARG A 578 -15.78 -11.21 -17.76
N GLU A 579 -15.93 -10.95 -19.06
CA GLU A 579 -16.94 -10.02 -19.61
C GLU A 579 -18.37 -10.34 -19.17
#